data_AF-V4T1B7-F1
#
_entry.id   AF-V4T1B7-F1
#
_cell.length_a   1.000
_cell.length_b   1.000
_cell.length_c   1.000
_cell.angle_alpha   90.00
_cell.angle_beta   90.00
_cell.angle_gamma   90.00
#
_symmetry.space_group_name_H-M   'P 1'
#
loop_
_entity.id
_entity.type
_entity.pdbx_description
1 polymer ?
#
loop_
_entity_poly.entity_id
_entity_poly.type
_entity_poly.pdbx_seq_one_letter_code
_entity_poly.pdbx_strand_id
1 'polypeptide(L)'
;MCIFCGFYCFRSDGAQPHLVNIQFQKKVKLQLVVLYVDFKLDESYTPSKISVRAGDGFHNLKEIKTVELVKPTGWVYISLSGNDPRDTFVNTFMLQIVVLSNHLNGRDTHVRQIKIYGPRPNPIPHQQFQFTSSEFITYSTVR
;
A
#
# COMPACT_ATOMS: atom_id res chain seq x y z
N MET A 1 6.73 -4.21 8.78
CA MET A 1 7.91 -4.35 7.88
C MET A 1 7.50 -3.90 6.48
N CYS A 2 8.39 -3.29 5.69
CA CYS A 2 8.10 -2.99 4.29
C CYS A 2 8.12 -4.31 3.50
N ILE A 3 7.00 -4.65 2.86
CA ILE A 3 6.80 -5.88 2.09
C ILE A 3 7.10 -5.64 0.62
N PHE A 4 6.88 -4.42 0.13
CA PHE A 4 7.10 -4.05 -1.26
C PHE A 4 7.52 -2.59 -1.35
N CYS A 5 8.54 -2.31 -2.18
CA CYS A 5 8.97 -0.96 -2.51
C CYS A 5 9.22 -0.90 -4.02
N GLY A 6 8.50 -0.03 -4.72
CA GLY A 6 8.66 0.17 -6.15
C GLY A 6 8.52 1.63 -6.54
N PHE A 7 9.21 2.03 -7.62
CA PHE A 7 9.03 3.32 -8.28
C PHE A 7 8.10 3.12 -9.47
N TYR A 8 7.07 3.95 -9.63
CA TYR A 8 6.04 3.79 -10.66
C TYR A 8 5.73 5.10 -11.38
N CYS A 9 6.61 5.53 -12.28
CA CYS A 9 6.25 6.55 -13.27
C CYS A 9 5.49 5.88 -14.41
N PHE A 10 4.16 5.82 -14.32
CA PHE A 10 3.34 5.23 -15.37
C PHE A 10 3.06 6.30 -16.44
N ARG A 11 3.68 6.15 -17.62
CA ARG A 11 3.30 6.90 -18.82
C ARG A 11 2.30 6.04 -19.59
N SER A 12 1.04 6.22 -19.28
CA SER A 12 -0.07 5.44 -19.82
C SER A 12 -0.55 6.00 -21.15
N ASP A 13 -0.14 5.39 -22.25
CA ASP A 13 -0.86 5.57 -23.53
C ASP A 13 -2.21 4.80 -23.54
N GLY A 14 -2.84 4.65 -22.37
CA GLY A 14 -4.00 3.79 -22.11
C GLY A 14 -5.17 4.55 -21.49
N ALA A 15 -6.39 4.09 -21.78
CA ALA A 15 -7.62 4.65 -21.23
C ALA A 15 -7.70 4.46 -19.70
N GLN A 16 -8.17 5.48 -18.98
CA GLN A 16 -8.45 5.40 -17.55
C GLN A 16 -9.51 4.34 -17.25
N PRO A 17 -9.45 3.65 -16.10
CA PRO A 17 -8.57 3.88 -14.95
C PRO A 17 -7.18 3.21 -15.05
N HIS A 18 -6.17 3.82 -14.43
CA HIS A 18 -4.81 3.24 -14.39
C HIS A 18 -4.68 2.21 -13.27
N LEU A 19 -4.12 1.05 -13.58
CA LEU A 19 -4.09 -0.10 -12.68
C LEU A 19 -2.64 -0.49 -12.37
N VAL A 20 -2.30 -0.55 -11.08
CA VAL A 20 -1.04 -1.12 -10.60
C VAL A 20 -1.35 -2.43 -9.88
N ASN A 21 -0.95 -3.54 -10.50
CA ASN A 21 -1.17 -4.88 -9.99
C ASN A 21 0.08 -5.39 -9.27
N ILE A 22 -0.08 -5.84 -8.02
CA ILE A 22 1.01 -6.34 -7.19
C ILE A 22 0.60 -7.72 -6.71
N GLN A 23 1.33 -8.74 -7.15
CA GLN A 23 1.09 -10.13 -6.80
C GLN A 23 2.17 -10.65 -5.86
N PHE A 24 1.74 -11.42 -4.87
CA PHE A 24 2.62 -12.04 -3.89
C PHE A 24 2.61 -13.54 -4.08
N GLN A 25 3.80 -14.17 -4.02
CA GLN A 25 3.93 -15.64 -4.13
C GLN A 25 3.25 -16.40 -2.98
N LYS A 26 3.02 -15.73 -1.85
CA LYS A 26 2.35 -16.27 -0.66
C LYS A 26 1.36 -15.26 -0.11
N LYS A 27 0.34 -15.75 0.61
CA LYS A 27 -0.63 -14.88 1.29
C LYS A 27 0.09 -13.99 2.29
N VAL A 28 0.05 -12.68 2.07
CA VAL A 28 0.69 -11.69 2.94
C VAL A 28 -0.37 -10.89 3.67
N LYS A 29 -0.02 -10.53 4.91
CA LYS A 29 -0.79 -9.59 5.72
C LYS A 29 -0.33 -8.18 5.39
N LEU A 30 -1.24 -7.32 4.99
CA LEU A 30 -1.00 -5.91 4.68
C LEU A 30 -1.70 -5.04 5.71
N GLN A 31 -1.09 -3.92 6.06
CA GLN A 31 -1.62 -2.97 7.04
C GLN A 31 -1.73 -1.57 6.45
N LEU A 32 -0.73 -1.16 5.67
CA LEU A 32 -0.58 0.23 5.26
C LEU A 32 0.00 0.28 3.84
N VAL A 33 -0.62 1.08 2.98
CA VAL A 33 -0.07 1.46 1.68
C VAL A 33 0.37 2.91 1.79
N VAL A 34 1.56 3.22 1.30
CA VAL A 34 2.11 4.57 1.30
C VAL A 34 2.52 4.93 -0.12
N LEU A 35 2.04 6.08 -0.59
CA LEU A 35 2.30 6.60 -1.91
C LEU A 35 3.05 7.91 -1.79
N TYR A 36 4.04 8.15 -2.63
CA TYR A 36 4.67 9.46 -2.77
C TYR A 36 4.12 10.16 -4.00
N VAL A 37 3.43 11.28 -3.77
CA VAL A 37 2.80 12.11 -4.81
C VAL A 37 3.06 13.58 -4.51
N ASP A 38 3.25 14.40 -5.53
CA ASP A 38 3.53 15.82 -5.34
C ASP A 38 2.79 16.68 -6.37
N PHE A 39 1.74 17.36 -5.91
CA PHE A 39 0.94 18.25 -6.75
C PHE A 39 1.74 19.41 -7.35
N LYS A 40 2.76 19.93 -6.65
CA LYS A 40 3.53 21.09 -7.15
C LYS A 40 4.45 20.72 -8.29
N LEU A 41 4.93 19.47 -8.30
CA LEU A 41 5.84 18.98 -9.33
C LEU A 41 5.09 18.36 -10.51
N ASP A 42 3.96 17.70 -10.24
CA ASP A 42 3.26 16.86 -11.22
C ASP A 42 1.92 17.46 -11.70
N GLU A 43 1.39 18.51 -11.05
CA GLU A 43 0.15 19.22 -11.44
C GLU A 43 -1.00 18.28 -11.85
N SER A 44 -1.31 18.19 -13.15
CA SER A 44 -2.38 17.37 -13.73
C SER A 44 -2.11 15.86 -13.70
N TYR A 45 -0.85 15.44 -13.56
CA TYR A 45 -0.46 14.03 -13.44
C TYR A 45 -0.65 13.50 -12.01
N THR A 46 -1.08 14.35 -11.07
CA THR A 46 -1.31 13.95 -9.68
C THR A 46 -2.65 13.23 -9.56
N PRO A 47 -2.70 12.02 -8.97
CA PRO A 47 -3.95 11.31 -8.76
C PRO A 47 -4.84 12.08 -7.77
N SER A 48 -6.10 12.27 -8.12
CA SER A 48 -7.12 12.91 -7.26
C SER A 48 -7.97 11.87 -6.53
N LYS A 49 -8.16 10.68 -7.11
CA LYS A 49 -8.92 9.60 -6.49
C LYS A 49 -8.27 8.25 -6.72
N ILE A 50 -8.01 7.54 -5.63
CA ILE A 50 -7.34 6.24 -5.64
C ILE A 50 -8.23 5.23 -4.92
N SER A 51 -8.40 4.05 -5.52
CA SER A 51 -9.07 2.90 -4.92
C SER A 51 -8.04 1.78 -4.71
N VAL A 52 -8.02 1.21 -3.52
CA VAL A 52 -7.19 0.06 -3.17
C VAL A 52 -8.09 -1.16 -3.09
N ARG A 53 -7.75 -2.17 -3.89
CA ARG A 53 -8.47 -3.44 -3.99
C ARG A 53 -7.54 -4.58 -3.61
N ALA A 54 -8.06 -5.61 -2.97
CA ALA A 54 -7.31 -6.84 -2.76
C ALA A 54 -8.17 -8.08 -2.95
N GLY A 55 -7.50 -9.19 -3.23
CA GLY A 55 -8.15 -10.46 -3.51
C GLY A 55 -7.17 -11.63 -3.57
N ASP A 56 -7.67 -12.77 -4.02
CA ASP A 56 -6.83 -13.96 -4.24
C ASP A 56 -6.32 -14.05 -5.69
N GLY A 57 -6.91 -13.27 -6.61
CA GLY A 57 -6.53 -13.19 -8.02
C GLY A 57 -7.35 -12.14 -8.77
N PHE A 58 -7.09 -11.93 -10.06
CA PHE A 58 -7.69 -10.86 -10.86
C PHE A 58 -9.23 -10.85 -10.86
N HIS A 59 -9.87 -12.01 -10.79
CA HIS A 59 -11.32 -12.15 -10.83
C HIS A 59 -12.01 -11.97 -9.47
N ASN A 60 -11.25 -11.95 -8.36
CA ASN A 60 -11.78 -11.86 -7.00
C ASN A 60 -11.22 -10.63 -6.24
N LEU A 61 -10.95 -9.54 -6.97
CA LEU A 61 -10.51 -8.28 -6.37
C LEU A 61 -11.71 -7.54 -5.79
N LYS A 62 -11.66 -7.25 -4.49
CA LYS A 62 -12.66 -6.44 -3.79
C LYS A 62 -12.06 -5.10 -3.40
N GLU A 63 -12.83 -4.04 -3.58
CA GLU A 63 -12.46 -2.71 -3.10
C GLU A 63 -12.49 -2.69 -1.57
N ILE A 64 -11.35 -2.32 -0.98
CA ILE A 64 -11.17 -2.23 0.47
C ILE A 64 -11.34 -0.78 0.90
N LYS A 65 -10.70 0.13 0.17
CA LYS A 65 -10.66 1.53 0.55
C LYS A 65 -10.50 2.43 -0.65
N THR A 66 -11.29 3.48 -0.67
CA THR A 66 -11.18 4.57 -1.65
C THR A 66 -10.79 5.84 -0.91
N VAL A 67 -9.80 6.53 -1.46
CA VAL A 67 -9.21 7.75 -0.89
C VAL A 67 -9.25 8.85 -1.94
N GLU A 68 -9.74 10.01 -1.52
CA GLU A 68 -9.70 11.23 -2.31
C GLU A 68 -8.55 12.11 -1.82
N LEU A 69 -7.76 12.60 -2.77
CA LEU A 69 -6.56 13.39 -2.54
C LEU A 69 -6.82 14.80 -3.07
N VAL A 70 -6.68 15.81 -2.22
CA VAL A 70 -6.86 17.22 -2.60
C VAL A 70 -5.51 17.90 -2.55
N LYS A 71 -4.84 18.01 -3.70
CA LYS A 71 -3.51 18.61 -3.85
C LYS A 71 -2.48 18.02 -2.86
N PRO A 72 -2.28 16.69 -2.86
CA PRO A 72 -1.35 16.05 -1.94
C PRO A 72 0.09 16.45 -2.23
N THR A 73 0.90 16.65 -1.18
CA THR A 73 2.33 16.92 -1.29
C THR A 73 3.11 16.04 -0.32
N GLY A 74 3.87 15.08 -0.84
CA GLY A 74 4.73 14.18 -0.08
C GLY A 74 4.15 12.78 0.09
N TRP A 75 4.38 12.19 1.26
CA TRP A 75 3.94 10.82 1.58
C TRP A 75 2.46 10.81 2.00
N VAL A 76 1.65 10.07 1.25
CA VAL A 76 0.25 9.80 1.54
C VAL A 76 0.15 8.41 2.17
N TYR A 77 -0.47 8.34 3.34
CA TYR A 77 -0.61 7.12 4.13
C TYR A 77 -2.06 6.60 4.05
N ILE A 78 -2.23 5.41 3.49
CA ILE A 78 -3.52 4.76 3.31
C ILE A 78 -3.58 3.53 4.21
N SER A 79 -4.24 3.66 5.37
CA SER A 79 -4.47 2.52 6.26
C SER A 79 -5.48 1.57 5.66
N LEU A 80 -5.10 0.30 5.52
CA LEU A 80 -5.96 -0.79 5.07
C LEU A 80 -6.78 -1.40 6.20
N SER A 81 -6.62 -0.93 7.43
CA SER A 81 -7.44 -1.37 8.57
C SER A 81 -8.92 -1.04 8.32
N GLY A 82 -9.77 -2.02 8.56
CA GLY A 82 -11.23 -1.85 8.56
C GLY A 82 -11.72 -1.00 9.73
N ASN A 83 -13.05 -0.83 9.81
CA ASN A 83 -13.70 -0.13 10.91
C ASN A 83 -13.79 -0.99 12.19
N ASP A 84 -13.68 -2.31 12.04
CA ASP A 84 -13.64 -3.27 13.16
C ASP A 84 -12.18 -3.52 13.59
N PRO A 85 -11.85 -3.47 14.88
CA PRO A 85 -10.51 -3.83 15.39
C PRO A 85 -10.06 -5.25 15.01
N ARG A 86 -10.97 -6.17 14.66
CA ARG A 86 -10.61 -7.51 14.16
C ARG A 86 -10.05 -7.48 12.74
N ASP A 87 -10.42 -6.47 11.94
CA ASP A 87 -9.96 -6.26 10.57
C ASP A 87 -8.76 -5.30 10.52
N THR A 88 -7.82 -5.48 11.45
CA THR A 88 -6.60 -4.68 11.50
C THR A 88 -5.68 -4.96 10.30
N PHE A 89 -5.78 -6.13 9.67
CA PHE A 89 -4.91 -6.56 8.57
C PHE A 89 -5.69 -7.16 7.41
N VAL A 90 -5.26 -6.83 6.19
CA VAL A 90 -5.76 -7.42 4.95
C VAL A 90 -4.87 -8.58 4.54
N ASN A 91 -5.43 -9.79 4.48
CA ASN A 91 -4.70 -10.98 4.04
C ASN A 91 -5.02 -11.25 2.57
N THR A 92 -4.04 -11.11 1.69
CA THR A 92 -4.26 -11.17 0.23
C THR A 92 -3.08 -11.80 -0.50
N PHE A 93 -3.35 -12.40 -1.66
CA PHE A 93 -2.33 -12.79 -2.65
C PHE A 93 -2.08 -11.69 -3.69
N MET A 94 -3.04 -10.80 -3.89
CA MET A 94 -2.96 -9.77 -4.92
C MET A 94 -3.56 -8.45 -4.42
N LEU A 95 -2.74 -7.41 -4.46
CA LEU A 95 -3.15 -6.02 -4.24
C LEU A 95 -3.23 -5.31 -5.59
N GLN A 96 -4.30 -4.55 -5.81
CA GLN A 96 -4.45 -3.69 -6.98
C GLN A 96 -4.69 -2.26 -6.50
N ILE A 97 -3.85 -1.33 -6.95
CA ILE A 97 -4.02 0.10 -6.74
C ILE A 97 -4.60 0.67 -8.04
N VAL A 98 -5.77 1.28 -7.95
CA VAL A 98 -6.53 1.81 -9.07
C VAL A 98 -6.57 3.33 -8.95
N VAL A 99 -6.02 4.02 -9.94
CA VAL A 99 -6.19 5.47 -10.07
C VAL A 99 -7.46 5.71 -10.87
N LEU A 100 -8.49 6.17 -10.18
CA LEU A 100 -9.81 6.40 -10.77
C LEU A 100 -9.86 7.74 -11.51
N SER A 101 -9.21 8.77 -10.97
CA SER A 101 -9.16 10.10 -11.58
C SER A 101 -7.90 10.85 -11.15
N ASN A 102 -7.52 11.82 -11.99
CA ASN A 102 -6.41 12.74 -11.75
C ASN A 102 -6.91 14.16 -11.52
N HIS A 103 -6.04 15.02 -11.02
CA HIS A 103 -6.30 16.45 -10.98
C HIS A 103 -6.33 17.04 -12.40
N LEU A 104 -7.12 18.10 -12.59
CA LEU A 104 -7.24 18.81 -13.88
C LEU A 104 -7.61 17.91 -15.08
N ASN A 105 -8.24 16.76 -14.82
CA ASN A 105 -8.54 15.73 -15.83
C ASN A 105 -7.31 15.27 -16.62
N GLY A 106 -6.14 15.24 -15.98
CA GLY A 106 -4.92 14.72 -16.60
C GLY A 106 -5.09 13.28 -17.07
N ARG A 107 -4.63 12.96 -18.28
CA ARG A 107 -4.77 11.62 -18.86
C ARG A 107 -3.88 10.61 -18.16
N ASP A 108 -2.63 10.98 -17.93
CA ASP A 108 -1.58 10.16 -17.31
C ASP A 108 -1.45 10.40 -15.79
N THR A 109 -0.80 9.47 -15.08
CA THR A 109 -0.61 9.58 -13.63
C THR A 109 0.84 9.34 -13.22
N HIS A 110 1.39 10.21 -12.36
CA HIS A 110 2.69 10.03 -11.76
C HIS A 110 2.58 9.60 -10.30
N VAL A 111 3.03 8.39 -9.99
CA VAL A 111 3.19 7.89 -8.62
C VAL A 111 4.66 7.60 -8.38
N ARG A 112 5.39 8.58 -7.85
CA ARG A 112 6.85 8.51 -7.77
C ARG A 112 7.32 7.29 -7.00
N GLN A 113 6.67 6.96 -5.89
CA GLN A 113 7.03 5.78 -5.10
C GLN A 113 5.82 5.14 -4.43
N ILE A 114 5.83 3.80 -4.38
CA ILE A 114 4.85 2.99 -3.67
C ILE A 114 5.59 2.13 -2.66
N LYS A 115 5.15 2.19 -1.40
CA LYS A 115 5.61 1.33 -0.31
C LYS A 115 4.42 0.65 0.33
N ILE A 116 4.52 -0.67 0.50
CA ILE A 116 3.48 -1.45 1.16
C ILE A 116 4.07 -2.05 2.42
N TYR A 117 3.36 -1.88 3.53
CA TYR A 117 3.77 -2.38 4.82
C TYR A 117 2.76 -3.40 5.34
N GLY A 118 3.28 -4.40 6.02
CA GLY A 118 2.50 -5.32 6.83
C GLY A 118 3.04 -5.43 8.25
N PRO A 119 2.40 -6.26 9.09
CA PRO A 119 2.81 -6.45 10.48
C PRO A 119 4.27 -6.92 10.52
N ARG A 120 5.02 -6.46 11.51
CA ARG A 120 6.33 -7.04 11.80
C ARG A 120 6.09 -8.46 12.33
N PRO A 121 6.63 -9.52 11.70
CA PRO A 121 6.60 -10.84 12.31
C PRO A 121 7.38 -10.78 13.62
N ASN A 122 6.88 -11.43 14.67
CA ASN A 122 7.67 -11.61 15.89
C ASN A 122 8.92 -12.42 15.52
N PRO A 123 10.13 -11.93 15.82
CA PRO A 123 11.37 -12.61 15.47
C PRO A 123 11.55 -13.94 16.24
N ILE A 124 10.78 -14.14 17.32
CA ILE A 124 10.83 -15.31 18.17
C ILE A 124 9.54 -16.15 17.93
N PRO A 125 9.64 -17.35 17.35
CA PRO A 125 8.53 -18.29 17.28
C PRO A 125 8.02 -18.60 18.68
N HIS A 126 6.70 -18.66 18.88
CA HIS A 126 6.00 -19.00 20.15
C HIS A 126 5.99 -17.95 21.28
N GLN A 127 6.55 -16.75 21.09
CA GLN A 127 6.47 -15.72 22.12
C GLN A 127 5.31 -14.73 21.88
N GLN A 128 4.40 -14.63 22.85
CA GLN A 128 3.20 -13.76 22.80
C GLN A 128 3.50 -12.26 22.98
N PHE A 129 4.67 -11.91 23.53
CA PHE A 129 5.05 -10.54 23.84
C PHE A 129 6.41 -10.17 23.23
N GLN A 130 6.58 -8.89 22.88
CA GLN A 130 7.87 -8.38 22.43
C GLN A 130 8.67 -7.84 23.61
N PHE A 131 9.95 -8.17 23.69
CA PHE A 131 10.86 -7.53 24.62
C PHE A 131 11.08 -6.07 24.20
N THR A 132 10.85 -5.13 25.11
CA THR A 132 11.04 -3.69 24.87
C THR A 132 12.43 -3.19 25.29
N SER A 133 13.11 -3.92 26.18
CA SER A 133 14.43 -3.57 26.70
C SER A 133 15.56 -4.19 25.87
N SER A 134 16.63 -3.41 25.67
CA SER A 134 17.83 -3.80 24.92
C SER A 134 18.49 -5.06 25.47
N GLU A 135 18.52 -5.21 26.80
CA GLU A 135 19.13 -6.37 27.48
C GLU A 135 18.46 -7.69 27.08
N PHE A 136 17.13 -7.70 26.99
CA PHE A 136 16.36 -8.90 26.67
C PHE A 136 16.33 -9.21 25.17
N ILE A 137 16.49 -8.21 24.31
CA ILE A 137 16.60 -8.41 22.85
C ILE A 137 17.84 -9.23 22.51
N THR A 138 18.95 -9.07 23.24
CA THR A 138 20.19 -9.83 22.99
C THR A 138 20.01 -11.35 23.17
N TYR A 139 19.07 -11.78 24.01
CA TYR A 139 18.76 -13.21 24.23
C TYR A 139 17.70 -13.77 23.27
N SER A 140 17.13 -12.94 22.39
CA SER A 140 16.03 -13.35 21.52
C SER A 140 16.44 -14.26 20.35
N THR A 141 17.73 -14.30 20.01
CA THR A 141 18.24 -15.11 18.90
C THR A 141 19.60 -15.69 19.28
N VAL A 142 19.71 -17.02 19.28
CA VAL A 142 21.02 -17.70 19.25
C VAL A 142 21.43 -17.77 17.79
N ARG A 143 22.61 -17.24 17.46
CA ARG A 143 23.13 -17.18 16.09
C ARG A 143 24.21 -18.23 15.87
#